data_AF-A0A6P6TJL5-F1
#
_entry.id   AF-A0A6P6TJL5-F1
#
_cell.length_a   1.000
_cell.length_b   1.000
_cell.length_c   1.000
_cell.angle_alpha   90.00
_cell.angle_beta   90.00
_cell.angle_gamma   90.00
#
_symmetry.space_group_name_H-M   'P 1'
#
loop_
_entity.id
_entity.type
_entity.pdbx_description
1 polymer ?
#
loop_
_entity_poly.entity_id
_entity_poly.type
_entity_poly.pdbx_seq_one_letter_code
_entity_poly.pdbx_strand_id
1 'polypeptide(L)'
;MVKTEELVDFLRINKESKLALKQNFTTASKYSHYSFNASKMMSMGEMWASLGSAMASVMFVWAMCQNLFPGELRGQIKRYEEKLRSFFSPYIQIIFPEYQGDGFQRSKAFMAIERYLDQNSTKQTNRLRANIIQDCEQIVLSMQEAGEVTDEYEGIKLWWASRKHTPTSQSISFYPREEAKRYFKLTFHKKHREIITKMYLKHVLDQGKAITVSQRQRKLYINKKSEDWYGYKRTMWSSVVFEHPSTFDTLAMEPKKKQEIIDDLTTFSKSKDYYAKIGKAWKRGYLLYGPPGTGKSSMIAAMANFMNYDVYDLELTSVKDNTELRKLLIDTSGKAIIVIEDIDCSLDLTGQREKKKEKKNKNEEEKQDKDPVKKKMKNMEEKKNSQVTLSGLLNFIDGLWSALGGERLIVFTTNFVEKLDPALIRRGRMDKHIELSYCGFEAFKVLAKNYLDIESHHLFSEIEHMLEETNVTPADVAENLMPKAAGEGADICLERLIKAIEQAKEDARLKAEEEAKLKAEEEERLRAEKEEKEKQKEGDSEVKSSEETLSKGVKENGEEVKENGKVAS
;
A
#
# COMPACT_ATOMS: atom_id res chain seq x y z
N MET A 1 20.34 -43.53 44.77
CA MET A 1 20.46 -44.99 44.91
C MET A 1 19.73 -45.71 43.75
N VAL A 2 19.89 -45.25 42.50
CA VAL A 2 19.23 -45.81 41.29
C VAL A 2 20.19 -45.86 40.08
N LYS A 3 21.52 -45.76 40.30
CA LYS A 3 22.51 -45.72 39.19
C LYS A 3 23.50 -46.91 39.19
N THR A 4 23.28 -47.91 40.02
CA THR A 4 24.17 -49.08 40.14
C THR A 4 23.52 -50.40 39.70
N GLU A 5 22.19 -50.47 39.52
CA GLU A 5 21.51 -51.68 39.04
C GLU A 5 21.49 -51.77 37.50
N GLU A 6 21.28 -50.66 36.78
CA GLU A 6 21.23 -50.66 35.30
C GLU A 6 22.56 -51.05 34.63
N LEU A 7 23.69 -50.82 35.30
CA LEU A 7 25.03 -51.14 34.77
C LEU A 7 25.38 -52.64 34.93
N VAL A 8 24.78 -53.32 35.90
CA VAL A 8 24.95 -54.77 36.12
C VAL A 8 24.10 -55.56 35.13
N ASP A 9 22.89 -55.09 34.80
CA ASP A 9 22.02 -55.72 33.81
C ASP A 9 22.57 -55.56 32.38
N PHE A 10 23.17 -54.41 32.05
CA PHE A 10 23.81 -54.19 30.76
C PHE A 10 25.01 -55.13 30.50
N LEU A 11 25.79 -55.45 31.55
CA LEU A 11 26.93 -56.38 31.45
C LEU A 11 26.50 -57.85 31.40
N ARG A 12 25.34 -58.20 31.99
CA ARG A 12 24.77 -59.57 31.96
C ARG A 12 24.22 -59.93 30.58
N ILE A 13 23.48 -59.02 29.95
CA ILE A 13 22.89 -59.19 28.61
C ILE A 13 23.97 -59.36 27.53
N ASN A 14 25.12 -58.69 27.68
CA ASN A 14 26.23 -58.75 26.72
C ASN A 14 27.05 -60.07 26.82
N LYS A 15 26.94 -60.80 27.94
CA LYS A 15 27.60 -62.10 28.15
C LYS A 15 26.77 -63.27 27.61
N GLU A 16 25.44 -63.20 27.73
CA GLU A 16 24.51 -64.20 27.17
C GLU A 16 24.43 -64.14 25.64
N SER A 17 24.45 -62.93 25.06
CA SER A 17 24.48 -62.73 23.61
C SER A 17 25.78 -63.22 22.94
N LYS A 18 26.93 -63.15 23.65
CA LYS A 18 28.19 -63.76 23.20
C LYS A 18 28.22 -65.29 23.31
N LEU A 19 27.48 -65.88 24.26
CA LEU A 19 27.35 -67.34 24.37
C LEU A 19 26.43 -67.91 23.28
N ALA A 20 25.33 -67.22 22.96
CA ALA A 20 24.41 -67.59 21.88
C ALA A 20 25.06 -67.51 20.48
N LEU A 21 25.92 -66.52 20.24
CA LEU A 21 26.73 -66.42 19.01
C LEU A 21 27.75 -67.57 18.88
N LYS A 22 28.29 -68.09 19.99
CA LYS A 22 29.23 -69.22 19.97
C LYS A 22 28.55 -70.58 19.72
N GLN A 23 27.32 -70.79 20.19
CA GLN A 23 26.54 -72.01 19.92
C GLN A 23 26.01 -72.07 18.47
N ASN A 24 25.69 -70.93 17.86
CA ASN A 24 25.22 -70.88 16.47
C ASN A 24 26.36 -71.15 15.47
N PHE A 25 27.60 -70.77 15.78
CA PHE A 25 28.77 -71.07 14.93
C PHE A 25 29.18 -72.56 14.94
N THR A 26 29.01 -73.28 16.07
CA THR A 26 29.30 -74.73 16.14
C THR A 26 28.20 -75.58 15.51
N THR A 27 26.97 -75.07 15.40
CA THR A 27 25.85 -75.81 14.77
C THR A 27 25.86 -75.67 13.24
N ALA A 28 26.40 -74.57 12.70
CA ALA A 28 26.61 -74.40 11.26
C ALA A 28 27.76 -75.25 10.67
N SER A 29 28.70 -75.71 11.51
CA SER A 29 29.84 -76.53 11.07
C SER A 29 29.52 -78.03 10.94
N LYS A 30 28.34 -78.51 11.35
CA LYS A 30 27.97 -79.94 11.36
C LYS A 30 27.01 -80.40 10.26
N TYR A 31 26.59 -79.50 9.37
CA TYR A 31 25.79 -79.85 8.17
C TYR A 31 26.56 -79.67 6.85
N SER A 32 27.89 -79.77 6.89
CA SER A 32 28.78 -79.64 5.72
C SER A 32 29.36 -80.99 5.23
N HIS A 33 28.60 -82.08 5.36
CA HIS A 33 28.97 -83.34 4.72
C HIS A 33 27.70 -84.09 4.32
N TYR A 34 27.18 -83.81 3.13
CA TYR A 34 26.57 -84.81 2.24
C TYR A 34 26.33 -84.18 0.86
N SER A 35 26.74 -84.92 -0.18
CA SER A 35 26.37 -84.75 -1.59
C SER A 35 27.03 -83.61 -2.39
N PHE A 36 28.23 -83.92 -2.88
CA PHE A 36 28.78 -83.42 -4.14
C PHE A 36 27.82 -83.76 -5.30
N ASN A 37 27.24 -82.76 -5.97
CA ASN A 37 26.71 -82.89 -7.34
C ASN A 37 26.64 -81.53 -8.05
N ALA A 38 27.49 -81.39 -9.07
CA ALA A 38 27.46 -80.49 -10.23
C ALA A 38 26.83 -79.08 -10.07
N SER A 39 27.67 -78.07 -9.86
CA SER A 39 27.33 -76.66 -10.10
C SER A 39 27.28 -76.36 -11.60
N LYS A 40 26.07 -76.22 -12.16
CA LYS A 40 25.85 -75.61 -13.47
C LYS A 40 26.07 -74.09 -13.32
N MET A 41 27.16 -73.54 -13.88
CA MET A 41 27.32 -72.08 -13.99
C MET A 41 26.20 -71.55 -14.90
N MET A 42 25.28 -70.77 -14.33
CA MET A 42 24.24 -70.11 -15.12
C MET A 42 24.86 -69.14 -16.11
N SER A 43 24.46 -69.23 -17.37
CA SER A 43 24.90 -68.28 -18.40
C SER A 43 24.29 -66.90 -18.12
N MET A 44 24.94 -65.83 -18.56
CA MET A 44 24.44 -64.45 -18.37
C MET A 44 23.01 -64.29 -18.94
N GLY A 45 22.64 -65.05 -19.98
CA GLY A 45 21.28 -65.11 -20.51
C GLY A 45 20.26 -65.78 -19.58
N GLU A 46 20.66 -66.79 -18.80
CA GLU A 46 19.82 -67.43 -17.78
C GLU A 46 19.66 -66.51 -16.53
N MET A 47 20.66 -65.69 -16.21
CA MET A 47 20.54 -64.64 -15.20
C MET A 47 19.57 -63.52 -15.65
N TRP A 48 19.65 -63.07 -16.90
CA TRP A 48 18.69 -62.09 -17.45
C TRP A 48 17.28 -62.66 -17.60
N ALA A 49 17.15 -63.93 -17.98
CA ALA A 49 15.85 -64.61 -18.06
C ALA A 49 15.23 -64.84 -16.66
N SER A 50 16.04 -65.15 -15.64
CA SER A 50 15.55 -65.27 -14.26
C SER A 50 15.24 -63.91 -13.62
N LEU A 51 16.01 -62.86 -13.92
CA LEU A 51 15.64 -61.48 -13.58
C LEU A 51 14.37 -61.04 -14.31
N GLY A 52 14.23 -61.37 -15.59
CA GLY A 52 13.04 -61.09 -16.38
C GLY A 52 11.79 -61.82 -15.88
N SER A 53 11.91 -63.09 -15.48
CA SER A 53 10.79 -63.86 -14.92
C SER A 53 10.44 -63.41 -13.50
N ALA A 54 11.42 -63.03 -12.68
CA ALA A 54 11.21 -62.41 -11.37
C ALA A 54 10.53 -61.04 -11.50
N MET A 55 10.95 -60.22 -12.46
CA MET A 55 10.30 -58.94 -12.75
C MET A 55 8.88 -59.14 -13.30
N ALA A 56 8.67 -60.11 -14.20
CA ALA A 56 7.35 -60.42 -14.75
C ALA A 56 6.38 -60.95 -13.68
N SER A 57 6.85 -61.80 -12.77
CA SER A 57 6.06 -62.30 -11.65
C SER A 57 5.75 -61.21 -10.61
N VAL A 58 6.69 -60.31 -10.32
CA VAL A 58 6.43 -59.12 -9.49
C VAL A 58 5.42 -58.19 -10.17
N MET A 59 5.54 -57.96 -11.48
CA MET A 59 4.57 -57.15 -12.24
C MET A 59 3.20 -57.81 -12.33
N PHE A 60 3.13 -59.13 -12.41
CA PHE A 60 1.87 -59.89 -12.40
C PHE A 60 1.20 -59.87 -11.03
N VAL A 61 1.96 -60.03 -9.95
CA VAL A 61 1.47 -59.87 -8.57
C VAL A 61 1.03 -58.42 -8.32
N TRP A 62 1.77 -57.43 -8.83
CA TRP A 62 1.39 -56.02 -8.78
C TRP A 62 0.10 -55.72 -9.55
N ALA A 63 -0.06 -56.29 -10.75
CA ALA A 63 -1.26 -56.18 -11.56
C ALA A 63 -2.47 -56.86 -10.91
N MET A 64 -2.27 -58.01 -10.26
CA MET A 64 -3.31 -58.66 -9.45
C MET A 64 -3.69 -57.81 -8.24
N CYS A 65 -2.71 -57.24 -7.52
CA CYS A 65 -2.98 -56.32 -6.41
C CYS A 65 -3.80 -55.09 -6.87
N GLN A 66 -3.50 -54.52 -8.03
CA GLN A 66 -4.25 -53.38 -8.60
C GLN A 66 -5.74 -53.71 -8.93
N ASN A 67 -6.04 -54.98 -9.20
CA ASN A 67 -7.38 -55.49 -9.49
C ASN A 67 -8.15 -55.96 -8.23
N LEU A 68 -7.46 -56.32 -7.15
CA LEU A 68 -8.06 -56.82 -5.90
C LEU A 68 -8.30 -55.74 -4.83
N PHE A 69 -7.63 -54.60 -4.88
CA PHE A 69 -7.80 -53.54 -3.87
C PHE A 69 -8.93 -52.55 -4.23
N PRO A 70 -9.91 -52.29 -3.33
CA PRO A 70 -10.96 -51.30 -3.54
C PRO A 70 -10.39 -49.88 -3.74
N GLY A 71 -11.13 -49.03 -4.44
CA GLY A 71 -10.67 -47.71 -4.93
C GLY A 71 -10.05 -46.78 -3.87
N GLU A 72 -10.38 -46.97 -2.60
CA GLU A 72 -9.83 -46.22 -1.46
C GLU A 72 -8.35 -46.54 -1.18
N LEU A 73 -7.90 -47.78 -1.40
CA LEU A 73 -6.50 -48.21 -1.19
C LEU A 73 -5.58 -47.83 -2.36
N ARG A 74 -6.12 -47.59 -3.56
CA ARG A 74 -5.35 -47.04 -4.69
C ARG A 74 -4.69 -45.70 -4.34
N GLY A 75 -5.35 -44.88 -3.51
CA GLY A 75 -4.78 -43.63 -3.03
C GLY A 75 -3.57 -43.84 -2.11
N GLN A 76 -3.61 -44.84 -1.24
CA GLN A 76 -2.47 -45.16 -0.37
C GLN A 76 -1.34 -45.85 -1.15
N ILE A 77 -1.66 -46.76 -2.06
CA ILE A 77 -0.68 -47.44 -2.92
C ILE A 77 0.06 -46.43 -3.80
N LYS A 78 -0.65 -45.46 -4.41
CA LYS A 78 0.00 -44.36 -5.15
C LYS A 78 0.96 -43.56 -4.27
N ARG A 79 0.61 -43.28 -3.01
CA ARG A 79 1.51 -42.59 -2.07
C ARG A 79 2.77 -43.41 -1.78
N TYR A 80 2.67 -44.73 -1.66
CA TYR A 80 3.84 -45.60 -1.48
C TYR A 80 4.67 -45.75 -2.76
N GLU A 81 4.03 -45.81 -3.91
CA GLU A 81 4.68 -45.80 -5.23
C GLU A 81 5.48 -44.52 -5.45
N GLU A 82 4.93 -43.35 -5.10
CA GLU A 82 5.63 -42.06 -5.14
C GLU A 82 6.80 -42.02 -4.14
N LYS A 83 6.66 -42.60 -2.94
CA LYS A 83 7.74 -42.72 -1.94
C LYS A 83 8.88 -43.62 -2.43
N LEU A 84 8.57 -44.78 -3.00
CA LEU A 84 9.57 -45.68 -3.57
C LEU A 84 10.26 -45.03 -4.78
N ARG A 85 9.48 -44.42 -5.69
CA ARG A 85 10.02 -43.71 -6.86
C ARG A 85 10.92 -42.53 -6.48
N SER A 86 10.58 -41.79 -5.43
CA SER A 86 11.41 -40.68 -4.92
C SER A 86 12.66 -41.14 -4.16
N PHE A 87 12.62 -42.33 -3.55
CA PHE A 87 13.78 -42.96 -2.94
C PHE A 87 14.85 -43.30 -3.99
N PHE A 88 14.43 -43.96 -5.09
CA PHE A 88 15.33 -44.37 -6.18
C PHE A 88 15.63 -43.27 -7.21
N SER A 89 14.87 -42.18 -7.24
CA SER A 89 15.16 -41.05 -8.14
C SER A 89 16.46 -40.35 -7.74
N PRO A 90 17.46 -40.21 -8.64
CA PRO A 90 18.67 -39.44 -8.37
C PRO A 90 18.42 -37.91 -8.39
N TYR A 91 17.21 -37.47 -8.75
CA TYR A 91 16.83 -36.06 -8.86
C TYR A 91 15.99 -35.58 -7.68
N ILE A 92 16.27 -34.36 -7.23
CA ILE A 92 15.48 -33.57 -6.28
C ILE A 92 14.58 -32.62 -7.07
N GLN A 93 13.38 -32.40 -6.56
CA GLN A 93 12.43 -31.44 -7.11
C GLN A 93 12.06 -30.42 -6.04
N ILE A 94 12.11 -29.14 -6.37
CA ILE A 94 11.67 -28.03 -5.51
C ILE A 94 10.52 -27.31 -6.20
N ILE A 95 9.43 -27.06 -5.46
CA ILE A 95 8.21 -26.42 -5.97
C ILE A 95 8.08 -25.03 -5.36
N PHE A 96 7.86 -24.05 -6.22
CA PHE A 96 7.59 -22.66 -5.85
C PHE A 96 6.16 -22.31 -6.27
N PRO A 97 5.19 -22.29 -5.34
CA PRO A 97 3.81 -21.93 -5.66
C PRO A 97 3.68 -20.43 -5.93
N GLU A 98 2.76 -20.07 -6.83
CA GLU A 98 2.48 -18.67 -7.14
C GLU A 98 1.95 -17.88 -5.94
N TYR A 99 1.16 -18.50 -5.07
CA TYR A 99 0.60 -17.87 -3.87
C TYR A 99 1.07 -18.59 -2.60
N GLN A 100 1.29 -17.83 -1.52
CA GLN A 100 1.60 -18.38 -0.19
C GLN A 100 0.36 -18.31 0.72
N GLY A 101 0.14 -19.34 1.54
CA GLY A 101 -0.94 -19.39 2.55
C GLY A 101 -2.36 -19.30 1.96
N ASP A 102 -3.20 -18.46 2.56
CA ASP A 102 -4.64 -18.27 2.25
C ASP A 102 -4.93 -17.65 0.86
N GLY A 103 -3.93 -17.57 -0.03
CA GLY A 103 -4.12 -17.17 -1.43
C GLY A 103 -4.18 -15.66 -1.69
N PHE A 104 -3.99 -14.82 -0.67
CA PHE A 104 -4.06 -13.37 -0.82
C PHE A 104 -2.77 -12.72 -1.33
N GLN A 105 -1.61 -13.34 -1.12
CA GLN A 105 -0.31 -12.77 -1.52
C GLN A 105 0.44 -13.67 -2.49
N ARG A 106 0.80 -13.10 -3.64
CA ARG A 106 1.71 -13.73 -4.61
C ARG A 106 3.09 -13.89 -3.97
N SER A 107 3.71 -15.05 -4.10
CA SER A 107 5.00 -15.33 -3.49
C SER A 107 6.08 -14.42 -4.07
N LYS A 108 6.79 -13.70 -3.20
CA LYS A 108 7.96 -12.88 -3.60
C LYS A 108 9.03 -13.72 -4.31
N ALA A 109 9.19 -14.98 -3.88
CA ALA A 109 10.13 -15.91 -4.50
C ALA A 109 9.67 -16.28 -5.92
N PHE A 110 8.38 -16.57 -6.11
CA PHE A 110 7.81 -16.89 -7.42
C PHE A 110 8.02 -15.74 -8.41
N MET A 111 7.72 -14.50 -8.00
CA MET A 111 7.88 -13.31 -8.85
C MET A 111 9.34 -13.09 -9.26
N ALA A 112 10.29 -13.23 -8.31
CA ALA A 112 11.71 -13.08 -8.63
C ALA A 112 12.18 -14.17 -9.61
N ILE A 113 11.77 -15.42 -9.40
CA ILE A 113 12.10 -16.54 -10.30
C ILE A 113 11.50 -16.31 -11.70
N GLU A 114 10.25 -15.87 -11.79
CA GLU A 114 9.58 -15.57 -13.08
C GLU A 114 10.42 -14.57 -13.89
N ARG A 115 10.87 -13.47 -13.26
CA ARG A 115 11.68 -12.43 -13.94
C ARG A 115 13.06 -12.91 -14.36
N TYR A 116 13.74 -13.67 -13.50
CA TYR A 116 15.03 -14.27 -13.85
C TYR A 116 14.89 -15.20 -15.06
N LEU A 117 13.88 -16.08 -15.04
CA LEU A 117 13.64 -17.03 -16.12
C LEU A 117 13.18 -16.34 -17.40
N ASP A 118 12.36 -15.29 -17.34
CA ASP A 118 11.94 -14.54 -18.53
C ASP A 118 13.15 -13.89 -19.24
N GLN A 119 14.08 -13.31 -18.48
CA GLN A 119 15.29 -12.71 -19.06
C GLN A 119 16.31 -13.75 -19.60
N ASN A 120 16.39 -14.92 -18.98
CA ASN A 120 17.31 -15.97 -19.44
C ASN A 120 16.70 -16.82 -20.58
N SER A 121 15.37 -16.98 -20.59
CA SER A 121 14.66 -17.77 -21.61
C SER A 121 14.62 -17.12 -22.98
N THR A 122 14.68 -15.78 -23.07
CA THR A 122 14.87 -15.06 -24.35
C THR A 122 16.16 -15.42 -25.07
N LYS A 123 17.18 -15.95 -24.36
CA LYS A 123 18.46 -16.36 -24.95
C LYS A 123 18.55 -17.84 -25.32
N GLN A 124 17.69 -18.69 -24.76
CA GLN A 124 17.89 -20.15 -24.77
C GLN A 124 16.66 -20.97 -25.22
N THR A 125 15.49 -20.34 -25.43
CA THR A 125 14.26 -21.07 -25.76
C THR A 125 13.79 -20.84 -27.19
N ASN A 126 13.25 -21.89 -27.82
CA ASN A 126 12.65 -21.84 -29.16
C ASN A 126 11.17 -21.42 -29.16
N ARG A 127 10.59 -21.11 -27.98
CA ARG A 127 9.15 -20.79 -27.83
C ARG A 127 8.95 -19.68 -26.80
N LEU A 128 8.69 -18.47 -27.31
CA LEU A 128 8.46 -17.27 -26.52
C LEU A 128 6.99 -16.85 -26.62
N ARG A 129 6.46 -16.26 -25.55
CA ARG A 129 5.14 -15.60 -25.53
C ARG A 129 5.37 -14.10 -25.59
N ALA A 130 4.85 -13.44 -26.61
CA ALA A 130 4.76 -11.99 -26.64
C ALA A 130 3.59 -11.55 -25.74
N ASN A 131 3.87 -10.75 -24.71
CA ASN A 131 2.86 -10.00 -23.99
C ASN A 131 2.99 -8.54 -24.40
N ILE A 132 1.90 -7.98 -24.92
CA ILE A 132 1.77 -6.54 -25.11
C ILE A 132 1.37 -5.97 -23.75
N ILE A 133 2.20 -5.10 -23.20
CA ILE A 133 1.79 -4.27 -22.07
C ILE A 133 0.79 -3.29 -22.67
N GLN A 134 -0.48 -3.33 -22.25
CA GLN A 134 -1.45 -2.32 -22.63
C GLN A 134 -0.83 -0.94 -22.37
N ASP A 135 -0.76 -0.13 -23.42
CA ASP A 135 -0.24 1.24 -23.47
C ASP A 135 1.27 1.42 -23.75
N CYS A 136 2.02 0.35 -24.06
CA CYS A 136 3.38 0.47 -24.64
C CYS A 136 3.49 -0.31 -25.95
N GLU A 137 4.07 0.28 -27.00
CA GLU A 137 4.51 -0.42 -28.22
C GLU A 137 5.68 -1.40 -27.95
N GLN A 138 6.10 -1.58 -26.70
CA GLN A 138 7.09 -2.56 -26.31
C GLN A 138 6.47 -3.95 -26.13
N ILE A 139 6.85 -4.85 -27.02
CA ILE A 139 6.57 -6.29 -26.93
C ILE A 139 7.50 -6.88 -25.87
N VAL A 140 6.96 -7.30 -24.73
CA VAL A 140 7.72 -8.05 -23.72
C VAL A 140 7.58 -9.54 -24.00
N LEU A 141 8.70 -10.18 -24.34
CA LEU A 141 8.77 -11.62 -24.54
C LEU A 141 8.90 -12.30 -23.17
N SER A 142 7.92 -13.11 -22.78
CA SER A 142 7.92 -13.94 -21.58
C SER A 142 7.96 -15.42 -21.93
N MET A 143 8.24 -16.28 -20.94
CA MET A 143 8.13 -17.71 -21.13
C MET A 143 6.68 -18.15 -21.42
N GLN A 144 6.48 -19.04 -22.40
CA GLN A 144 5.16 -19.61 -22.70
C GLN A 144 4.65 -20.47 -21.52
N GLU A 145 3.34 -20.44 -21.29
CA GLU A 145 2.70 -21.29 -20.28
C GLU A 145 3.02 -22.77 -20.55
N ALA A 146 3.53 -23.48 -19.53
CA ALA A 146 4.01 -24.86 -19.59
C ALA A 146 5.40 -25.11 -20.22
N GLY A 147 6.20 -24.07 -20.46
CA GLY A 147 7.58 -24.20 -20.93
C GLY A 147 8.55 -24.84 -19.92
N GLU A 148 9.58 -25.49 -20.46
CA GLU A 148 10.75 -25.99 -19.72
C GLU A 148 11.99 -25.19 -20.13
N VAL A 149 12.76 -24.72 -19.17
CA VAL A 149 13.99 -23.94 -19.36
C VAL A 149 15.14 -24.72 -18.72
N THR A 150 16.21 -24.93 -19.47
CA THR A 150 17.44 -25.48 -18.93
C THR A 150 18.34 -24.33 -18.55
N ASP A 151 18.83 -24.31 -17.31
CA ASP A 151 19.79 -23.32 -16.82
C ASP A 151 21.10 -24.03 -16.45
N GLU A 152 22.21 -23.29 -16.48
CA GLU A 152 23.53 -23.79 -16.15
C GLU A 152 24.21 -22.87 -15.13
N TYR A 153 24.58 -23.45 -13.98
CA TYR A 153 25.26 -22.72 -12.91
C TYR A 153 26.52 -23.47 -12.50
N GLU A 154 27.69 -22.85 -12.68
CA GLU A 154 29.00 -23.44 -12.35
C GLU A 154 29.20 -24.85 -12.98
N GLY A 155 28.72 -25.05 -14.22
CA GLY A 155 28.79 -26.34 -14.94
C GLY A 155 27.72 -27.36 -14.56
N ILE A 156 26.78 -27.01 -13.66
CA ILE A 156 25.67 -27.87 -13.24
C ILE A 156 24.43 -27.54 -14.05
N LYS A 157 23.87 -28.53 -14.75
CA LYS A 157 22.62 -28.41 -15.50
C LYS A 157 21.41 -28.52 -14.58
N LEU A 158 20.48 -27.59 -14.73
CA LEU A 158 19.27 -27.41 -13.92
C LEU A 158 18.07 -27.29 -14.84
N TRP A 159 16.93 -27.86 -14.44
CA TRP A 159 15.70 -27.82 -15.25
C TRP A 159 14.58 -27.12 -14.51
N TRP A 160 14.10 -26.02 -15.07
CA TRP A 160 12.91 -25.30 -14.64
C TRP A 160 11.71 -25.69 -15.50
N ALA A 161 10.57 -25.92 -14.87
CA ALA A 161 9.31 -26.12 -15.56
C ALA A 161 8.23 -25.22 -14.95
N SER A 162 7.52 -24.45 -15.78
CA SER A 162 6.26 -23.83 -15.39
C SER A 162 5.14 -24.86 -15.48
N ARG A 163 4.32 -25.02 -14.46
CA ARG A 163 3.17 -25.94 -14.47
C ARG A 163 1.94 -25.27 -13.85
N LYS A 164 0.75 -25.77 -14.21
CA LYS A 164 -0.55 -25.34 -13.67
C LYS A 164 -1.19 -26.51 -12.96
N HIS A 165 -1.77 -26.27 -11.79
CA HIS A 165 -2.60 -27.27 -11.13
C HIS A 165 -4.00 -27.22 -11.74
N THR A 166 -4.32 -28.15 -12.65
CA THR A 166 -5.71 -28.34 -13.10
C THR A 166 -6.44 -29.14 -12.02
N PRO A 167 -7.50 -28.62 -11.36
CA PRO A 167 -8.28 -29.43 -10.43
C PRO A 167 -8.91 -30.60 -11.19
N THR A 168 -8.72 -31.81 -10.69
CA THR A 168 -9.15 -33.08 -11.30
C THR A 168 -10.65 -33.37 -11.13
N SER A 169 -11.44 -32.40 -10.64
CA SER A 169 -12.89 -32.55 -10.47
C SER A 169 -13.63 -31.57 -11.38
N GLN A 170 -14.39 -32.10 -12.33
CA GLN A 170 -15.43 -31.35 -13.03
C GLN A 170 -16.64 -31.24 -12.10
N SER A 171 -16.59 -30.34 -11.12
CA SER A 171 -17.79 -29.92 -10.40
C SER A 171 -18.43 -28.76 -11.14
N ILE A 172 -19.71 -28.90 -11.50
CA ILE A 172 -20.55 -27.79 -12.01
C ILE A 172 -20.71 -26.80 -10.84
N SER A 173 -20.01 -25.66 -10.89
CA SER A 173 -20.16 -24.58 -9.91
C SER A 173 -20.78 -23.34 -10.56
N PHE A 174 -21.75 -22.73 -9.88
CA PHE A 174 -22.33 -21.43 -10.26
C PHE A 174 -21.38 -20.24 -10.01
N TYR A 175 -20.23 -20.48 -9.38
CA TYR A 175 -19.15 -19.51 -9.19
C TYR A 175 -18.06 -19.69 -10.25
N PRO A 176 -17.35 -18.61 -10.66
CA PRO A 176 -16.23 -18.71 -11.57
C PRO A 176 -15.19 -19.71 -11.05
N ARG A 177 -14.77 -20.62 -11.94
CA ARG A 177 -13.80 -21.68 -11.69
C ARG A 177 -12.54 -21.10 -11.02
N GLU A 178 -12.08 -21.69 -9.93
CA GLU A 178 -10.76 -21.36 -9.38
C GLU A 178 -9.72 -21.51 -10.50
N GLU A 179 -9.08 -20.40 -10.89
CA GLU A 179 -8.03 -20.39 -11.90
C GLU A 179 -6.91 -21.36 -11.48
N ALA A 180 -6.41 -22.14 -12.44
CA ALA A 180 -5.41 -23.15 -12.19
C ALA A 180 -4.14 -22.53 -11.57
N LYS A 181 -3.86 -22.85 -10.30
CA LYS A 181 -2.72 -22.31 -9.54
C LYS A 181 -1.41 -22.66 -10.26
N ARG A 182 -0.64 -21.65 -10.67
CA ARG A 182 0.68 -21.84 -11.31
C ARG A 182 1.74 -22.15 -10.25
N TYR A 183 2.75 -22.91 -10.64
CA TYR A 183 3.96 -23.12 -9.85
C TYR A 183 5.17 -23.33 -10.75
N PHE A 184 6.35 -22.95 -10.26
CA PHE A 184 7.62 -23.33 -10.86
C PHE A 184 8.16 -24.59 -10.19
N LYS A 185 8.69 -25.49 -11.00
CA LYS A 185 9.32 -26.72 -10.56
C LYS A 185 10.78 -26.71 -11.01
N LEU A 186 11.69 -26.71 -10.03
CA LEU A 186 13.13 -26.87 -10.26
C LEU A 186 13.51 -28.33 -10.05
N THR A 187 14.21 -28.93 -11.01
CA THR A 187 14.71 -30.31 -10.95
C THR A 187 16.24 -30.31 -11.10
N PHE A 188 16.94 -31.06 -10.24
CA PHE A 188 18.41 -31.18 -10.27
C PHE A 188 18.90 -32.44 -9.57
N HIS A 189 20.15 -32.84 -9.80
CA HIS A 189 20.72 -34.07 -9.24
C HIS A 189 21.04 -33.94 -7.74
N LYS A 190 20.74 -34.98 -6.94
CA LYS A 190 20.91 -35.02 -5.46
C LYS A 190 22.32 -34.63 -5.00
N LYS A 191 23.36 -34.97 -5.78
CA LYS A 191 24.78 -34.64 -5.51
C LYS A 191 25.03 -33.14 -5.28
N HIS A 192 24.25 -32.27 -5.92
CA HIS A 192 24.46 -30.82 -5.87
C HIS A 192 23.52 -30.09 -4.91
N ARG A 193 22.82 -30.81 -4.03
CA ARG A 193 21.80 -30.25 -3.14
C ARG A 193 22.27 -29.02 -2.37
N GLU A 194 23.47 -29.06 -1.79
CA GLU A 194 23.97 -27.95 -0.98
C GLU A 194 24.25 -26.70 -1.80
N ILE A 195 24.96 -26.84 -2.91
CA ILE A 195 25.30 -25.75 -3.82
C ILE A 195 24.01 -25.11 -4.37
N ILE A 196 23.05 -25.94 -4.81
CA ILE A 196 21.80 -25.43 -5.38
C ILE A 196 20.94 -24.73 -4.34
N THR A 197 20.78 -25.32 -3.16
CA THR A 197 19.87 -24.77 -2.14
C THR A 197 20.44 -23.50 -1.50
N LYS A 198 21.76 -23.43 -1.27
CA LYS A 198 22.41 -22.30 -0.58
C LYS A 198 22.88 -21.19 -1.53
N MET A 199 23.41 -21.54 -2.71
CA MET A 199 24.05 -20.58 -3.63
C MET A 199 23.14 -20.27 -4.82
N TYR A 200 22.79 -21.26 -5.63
CA TYR A 200 22.01 -21.02 -6.85
C TYR A 200 20.65 -20.38 -6.58
N LEU A 201 19.86 -20.90 -5.63
CA LEU A 201 18.56 -20.32 -5.31
C LEU A 201 18.69 -18.87 -4.82
N LYS A 202 19.74 -18.56 -4.05
CA LYS A 202 20.01 -17.19 -3.62
C LYS A 202 20.36 -16.31 -4.82
N HIS A 203 21.23 -16.79 -5.71
CA HIS A 203 21.60 -16.10 -6.94
C HIS A 203 20.38 -15.79 -7.83
N VAL A 204 19.53 -16.77 -8.10
CA VAL A 204 18.29 -16.61 -8.88
C VAL A 204 17.36 -15.59 -8.22
N LEU A 205 17.18 -15.67 -6.90
CA LEU A 205 16.34 -14.72 -6.18
C LEU A 205 16.92 -13.30 -6.21
N ASP A 206 18.22 -13.14 -6.07
CA ASP A 206 18.86 -11.82 -6.02
C ASP A 206 18.96 -11.19 -7.41
N GLN A 207 19.28 -11.97 -8.45
CA GLN A 207 19.18 -11.51 -9.83
C GLN A 207 17.73 -11.19 -10.21
N GLY A 208 16.78 -12.09 -9.91
CA GLY A 208 15.36 -11.86 -10.16
C GLY A 208 14.83 -10.58 -9.51
N LYS A 209 15.25 -10.30 -8.27
CA LYS A 209 14.95 -9.02 -7.59
C LYS A 209 15.62 -7.84 -8.27
N ALA A 210 16.89 -7.95 -8.66
CA ALA A 210 17.62 -6.88 -9.36
C ALA A 210 16.95 -6.52 -10.69
N ILE A 211 16.54 -7.53 -11.47
CA ILE A 211 15.80 -7.39 -12.73
C ILE A 211 14.45 -6.75 -12.47
N THR A 212 13.76 -7.18 -11.41
CA THR A 212 12.50 -6.57 -11.00
C THR A 212 12.68 -5.08 -10.71
N VAL A 213 13.79 -4.68 -10.06
CA VAL A 213 14.08 -3.27 -9.78
C VAL A 213 14.47 -2.49 -11.04
N SER A 214 15.28 -3.08 -11.94
CA SER A 214 15.73 -2.40 -13.16
C SER A 214 14.62 -2.24 -14.20
N GLN A 215 13.67 -3.18 -14.26
CA GLN A 215 12.53 -3.15 -15.17
C GLN A 215 11.23 -2.68 -14.49
N ARG A 216 11.30 -2.20 -13.23
CA ARG A 216 10.13 -1.66 -12.54
C ARG A 216 9.72 -0.37 -13.24
N GLN A 217 8.62 -0.44 -13.97
CA GLN A 217 7.87 0.76 -14.33
C GLN A 217 7.10 1.22 -13.11
N ARG A 218 7.24 2.51 -12.78
CA ARG A 218 6.46 3.15 -11.72
C ARG A 218 4.99 3.12 -12.08
N LYS A 219 4.14 2.99 -11.07
CA LYS A 219 2.70 2.98 -11.25
C LYS A 219 2.02 4.06 -10.44
N LEU A 220 0.95 4.60 -11.01
CA LEU A 220 -0.02 5.43 -10.30
C LEU A 220 -1.18 4.53 -9.91
N TYR A 221 -1.46 4.51 -8.61
CA TYR A 221 -2.53 3.75 -8.02
C TYR A 221 -3.65 4.68 -7.57
N ILE A 222 -4.89 4.33 -7.91
CA ILE A 222 -6.10 5.05 -7.48
C ILE A 222 -6.99 4.05 -6.74
N ASN A 223 -7.57 4.44 -5.61
CA ASN A 223 -8.43 3.53 -4.85
C ASN A 223 -9.78 3.33 -5.58
N LYS A 224 -10.22 2.08 -5.67
CA LYS A 224 -11.56 1.75 -6.20
C LYS A 224 -12.63 2.05 -5.16
N LYS A 225 -13.87 2.28 -5.62
CA LYS A 225 -15.03 2.35 -4.74
C LYS A 225 -15.23 1.03 -4.02
N SER A 226 -15.72 1.08 -2.77
CA SER A 226 -15.82 -0.11 -1.91
C SER A 226 -16.77 -1.20 -2.43
N GLU A 227 -17.72 -0.83 -3.28
CA GLU A 227 -18.59 -1.79 -3.98
C GLU A 227 -17.82 -2.68 -4.96
N ASP A 228 -16.75 -2.15 -5.55
CA ASP A 228 -15.89 -2.85 -6.51
C ASP A 228 -14.82 -3.73 -5.84
N TRP A 229 -14.77 -3.74 -4.50
CA TRP A 229 -13.84 -4.59 -3.74
C TRP A 229 -14.34 -6.03 -3.65
N TYR A 230 -15.63 -6.25 -3.90
CA TYR A 230 -16.27 -7.55 -3.81
C TYR A 230 -16.32 -8.21 -5.20
N GLY A 231 -15.54 -9.28 -5.37
CA GLY A 231 -15.46 -10.02 -6.64
C GLY A 231 -14.24 -10.94 -6.70
N TYR A 232 -14.12 -11.69 -7.79
CA TYR A 232 -13.03 -12.65 -8.00
C TYR A 232 -11.64 -11.98 -8.10
N LYS A 233 -11.57 -10.70 -8.51
CA LYS A 233 -10.35 -9.88 -8.54
C LYS A 233 -10.31 -8.90 -7.35
N ARG A 234 -9.71 -9.36 -6.24
CA ARG A 234 -9.57 -8.65 -4.96
C ARG A 234 -8.49 -7.56 -4.97
N THR A 235 -8.59 -6.54 -5.82
CA THR A 235 -7.62 -5.41 -5.79
C THR A 235 -8.31 -4.13 -5.37
N MET A 236 -7.91 -3.57 -4.22
CA MET A 236 -8.46 -2.31 -3.70
C MET A 236 -7.97 -1.10 -4.49
N TRP A 237 -6.83 -1.25 -5.16
CA TRP A 237 -6.24 -0.26 -6.05
C TRP A 237 -6.43 -0.65 -7.53
N SER A 238 -6.76 0.33 -8.37
CA SER A 238 -6.47 0.28 -9.81
C SER A 238 -5.08 0.86 -10.03
N SER A 239 -4.38 0.45 -11.10
CA SER A 239 -3.04 0.94 -11.40
C SER A 239 -2.86 1.24 -12.88
N VAL A 240 -2.23 2.36 -13.18
CA VAL A 240 -1.77 2.75 -14.53
C VAL A 240 -0.26 3.01 -14.50
N VAL A 241 0.41 2.99 -15.65
CA VAL A 241 1.83 3.35 -15.73
C VAL A 241 1.97 4.84 -15.39
N PHE A 242 2.94 5.18 -14.54
CA PHE A 242 3.20 6.56 -14.15
C PHE A 242 4.28 7.18 -15.05
N GLU A 243 3.85 8.00 -16.01
CA GLU A 243 4.69 8.71 -16.98
C GLU A 243 4.50 10.23 -16.87
N HIS A 244 4.78 10.79 -15.69
CA HIS A 244 4.73 12.24 -15.52
C HIS A 244 6.10 12.88 -15.88
N PRO A 245 6.15 13.92 -16.72
CA PRO A 245 7.43 14.50 -17.18
C PRO A 245 8.14 15.34 -16.11
N SER A 246 7.42 15.85 -15.11
CA SER A 246 8.01 16.75 -14.10
C SER A 246 9.14 16.11 -13.30
N THR A 247 10.30 16.77 -13.32
CA THR A 247 11.46 16.51 -12.47
C THR A 247 11.75 17.74 -11.59
N PHE A 248 12.66 17.60 -10.62
CA PHE A 248 13.12 18.76 -9.85
C PHE A 248 13.75 19.83 -10.74
N ASP A 249 14.35 19.47 -11.87
CA ASP A 249 14.92 20.44 -12.82
C ASP A 249 13.83 21.27 -13.50
N THR A 250 12.75 20.62 -13.93
CA THR A 250 11.61 21.31 -14.58
C THR A 250 10.75 22.13 -13.61
N LEU A 251 10.87 21.88 -12.30
CA LEU A 251 10.03 22.52 -11.30
C LEU A 251 10.49 23.97 -11.02
N ALA A 252 9.58 24.91 -11.25
CA ALA A 252 9.80 26.33 -11.03
C ALA A 252 9.78 26.67 -9.53
N MET A 253 10.95 26.74 -8.91
CA MET A 253 11.11 27.08 -7.50
C MET A 253 12.54 27.59 -7.21
N GLU A 254 12.73 28.26 -6.08
CA GLU A 254 14.06 28.69 -5.64
C GLU A 254 15.05 27.51 -5.52
N PRO A 255 16.28 27.65 -6.06
CA PRO A 255 17.29 26.58 -6.03
C PRO A 255 17.64 26.10 -4.62
N LYS A 256 17.68 27.00 -3.62
CA LYS A 256 18.01 26.64 -2.23
C LYS A 256 16.94 25.74 -1.62
N LYS A 257 15.67 26.12 -1.71
CA LYS A 257 14.52 25.31 -1.25
C LYS A 257 14.46 23.97 -1.98
N LYS A 258 14.76 23.95 -3.28
CA LYS A 258 14.84 22.73 -4.10
C LYS A 258 15.86 21.75 -3.56
N GLN A 259 17.08 22.24 -3.28
CA GLN A 259 18.16 21.43 -2.76
C GLN A 259 17.84 20.86 -1.37
N GLU A 260 17.24 21.65 -0.49
CA GLU A 260 16.83 21.16 0.85
C GLU A 260 15.86 19.98 0.79
N ILE A 261 14.93 19.98 -0.18
CA ILE A 261 13.97 18.89 -0.37
C ILE A 261 14.70 17.65 -0.88
N ILE A 262 15.56 17.81 -1.89
CA ILE A 262 16.37 16.72 -2.46
C ILE A 262 17.25 16.07 -1.37
N ASP A 263 17.86 16.88 -0.52
CA ASP A 263 18.72 16.40 0.58
C ASP A 263 17.90 15.66 1.65
N ASP A 264 16.71 16.14 2.00
CA ASP A 264 15.81 15.46 2.94
C ASP A 264 15.34 14.10 2.39
N LEU A 265 14.96 14.03 1.11
CA LEU A 265 14.57 12.79 0.44
C LEU A 265 15.72 11.78 0.36
N THR A 266 16.91 12.26 0.01
CA THR A 266 18.13 11.44 -0.06
C THR A 266 18.50 10.90 1.31
N THR A 267 18.41 11.75 2.34
CA THR A 267 18.67 11.37 3.73
C THR A 267 17.66 10.32 4.19
N PHE A 268 16.37 10.53 3.92
CA PHE A 268 15.31 9.60 4.26
C PHE A 268 15.54 8.21 3.66
N SER A 269 15.87 8.12 2.37
CA SER A 269 16.09 6.84 1.69
C SER A 269 17.30 6.06 2.22
N LYS A 270 18.33 6.75 2.74
CA LYS A 270 19.49 6.11 3.36
C LYS A 270 19.30 5.77 4.84
N SER A 271 18.21 6.24 5.47
CA SER A 271 18.04 6.21 6.93
C SER A 271 17.36 4.95 7.49
N LYS A 272 17.20 3.87 6.71
CA LYS A 272 16.53 2.64 7.16
C LYS A 272 16.99 2.15 8.54
N ASP A 273 18.29 1.99 8.71
CA ASP A 273 18.88 1.44 9.94
C ASP A 273 18.78 2.44 11.10
N TYR A 274 18.80 3.74 10.80
CA TYR A 274 18.57 4.79 11.79
C TYR A 274 17.15 4.71 12.36
N TYR A 275 16.13 4.60 11.50
CA TYR A 275 14.73 4.44 11.92
C TYR A 275 14.54 3.17 12.76
N ALA A 276 15.15 2.05 12.35
CA ALA A 276 15.12 0.80 13.11
C ALA A 276 15.79 0.95 14.48
N LYS A 277 16.95 1.61 14.56
CA LYS A 277 17.69 1.85 15.81
C LYS A 277 16.89 2.66 16.82
N ILE A 278 16.12 3.66 16.38
CA ILE A 278 15.30 4.50 17.26
C ILE A 278 13.87 3.95 17.47
N GLY A 279 13.56 2.76 16.95
CA GLY A 279 12.27 2.11 17.12
C GLY A 279 11.10 2.84 16.43
N LYS A 280 11.35 3.59 15.36
CA LYS A 280 10.31 4.31 14.61
C LYS A 280 10.01 3.64 13.27
N ALA A 281 8.76 3.72 12.84
CA ALA A 281 8.37 3.30 11.49
C ALA A 281 9.11 4.14 10.45
N TRP A 282 9.61 3.50 9.38
CA TRP A 282 10.41 4.14 8.33
C TRP A 282 9.52 4.90 7.34
N LYS A 283 8.95 5.99 7.82
CA LYS A 283 8.06 6.89 7.09
C LYS A 283 8.51 8.35 7.23
N ARG A 284 8.07 9.18 6.29
CA ARG A 284 8.26 10.64 6.34
C ARG A 284 7.03 11.33 5.78
N GLY A 285 6.50 12.29 6.53
CA GLY A 285 5.34 13.08 6.11
C GLY A 285 5.72 14.44 5.54
N TYR A 286 5.12 14.82 4.42
CA TYR A 286 5.23 16.14 3.80
C TYR A 286 3.88 16.83 3.75
N LEU A 287 3.86 18.12 4.04
CA LEU A 287 2.72 19.00 3.78
C LEU A 287 3.13 20.01 2.71
N LEU A 288 2.50 19.94 1.54
CA LEU A 288 2.64 20.91 0.47
C LEU A 288 1.47 21.90 0.57
N TYR A 289 1.76 23.18 0.76
CA TYR A 289 0.71 24.18 0.88
C TYR A 289 1.01 25.44 0.07
N GLY A 290 -0.05 26.13 -0.34
CA GLY A 290 0.03 27.36 -1.10
C GLY A 290 -1.13 27.52 -2.09
N PRO A 291 -1.23 28.66 -2.78
CA PRO A 291 -2.31 28.95 -3.73
C PRO A 291 -2.48 27.86 -4.80
N PRO A 292 -3.67 27.73 -5.42
CA PRO A 292 -3.84 26.89 -6.61
C PRO A 292 -2.90 27.35 -7.73
N GLY A 293 -2.44 26.44 -8.60
CA GLY A 293 -1.54 26.79 -9.72
C GLY A 293 -0.05 26.94 -9.37
N THR A 294 0.35 26.64 -8.12
CA THR A 294 1.76 26.73 -7.68
C THR A 294 2.59 25.45 -7.84
N GLY A 295 2.00 24.41 -8.44
CA GLY A 295 2.73 23.18 -8.78
C GLY A 295 2.79 22.12 -7.66
N LYS A 296 1.82 22.09 -6.73
CA LYS A 296 1.72 21.06 -5.66
C LYS A 296 1.76 19.62 -6.22
N SER A 297 0.92 19.32 -7.21
CA SER A 297 0.90 17.98 -7.83
C SER A 297 2.15 17.73 -8.70
N SER A 298 2.70 18.76 -9.36
CA SER A 298 3.97 18.67 -10.09
C SER A 298 5.16 18.36 -9.18
N MET A 299 5.16 18.89 -7.95
CA MET A 299 6.15 18.58 -6.92
C MET A 299 6.07 17.11 -6.49
N ILE A 300 4.87 16.57 -6.27
CA ILE A 300 4.67 15.13 -5.97
C ILE A 300 5.25 14.27 -7.09
N ALA A 301 4.98 14.63 -8.35
CA ALA A 301 5.52 13.92 -9.50
C ALA A 301 7.05 13.99 -9.55
N ALA A 302 7.65 15.15 -9.29
CA ALA A 302 9.10 15.31 -9.21
C ALA A 302 9.72 14.44 -8.10
N MET A 303 9.10 14.39 -6.91
CA MET A 303 9.51 13.51 -5.81
C MET A 303 9.44 12.03 -6.21
N ALA A 304 8.34 11.60 -6.83
CA ALA A 304 8.15 10.22 -7.29
C ALA A 304 9.20 9.83 -8.33
N ASN A 305 9.49 10.76 -9.25
CA ASN A 305 10.49 10.57 -10.29
C ASN A 305 11.90 10.46 -9.74
N PHE A 306 12.27 11.33 -8.80
CA PHE A 306 13.56 11.33 -8.14
C PHE A 306 13.80 10.06 -7.30
N MET A 307 12.80 9.61 -6.54
CA MET A 307 12.94 8.45 -5.66
C MET A 307 12.70 7.11 -6.36
N ASN A 308 12.17 7.12 -7.57
CA ASN A 308 11.69 5.94 -8.29
C ASN A 308 10.60 5.17 -7.51
N TYR A 309 9.62 5.90 -6.99
CA TYR A 309 8.52 5.35 -6.17
C TYR A 309 7.22 5.26 -6.94
N ASP A 310 6.38 4.31 -6.55
CA ASP A 310 4.98 4.26 -7.01
C ASP A 310 4.17 5.34 -6.30
N VAL A 311 3.21 5.93 -7.00
CA VAL A 311 2.32 6.97 -6.46
C VAL A 311 0.98 6.34 -6.15
N TYR A 312 0.46 6.56 -4.95
CA TYR A 312 -0.85 6.12 -4.49
C TYR A 312 -1.69 7.35 -4.22
N ASP A 313 -2.51 7.72 -5.18
CA ASP A 313 -3.48 8.80 -5.05
C ASP A 313 -4.71 8.30 -4.29
N LEU A 314 -4.84 8.76 -3.05
CA LEU A 314 -5.89 8.34 -2.13
C LEU A 314 -7.01 9.39 -2.13
N GLU A 315 -8.06 9.08 -2.87
CA GLU A 315 -9.28 9.86 -2.87
C GLU A 315 -10.11 9.54 -1.62
N LEU A 316 -10.10 10.44 -0.63
CA LEU A 316 -10.81 10.24 0.63
C LEU A 316 -12.34 10.19 0.50
N THR A 317 -12.90 10.82 -0.54
CA THR A 317 -14.36 10.90 -0.77
C THR A 317 -14.96 9.54 -1.17
N SER A 318 -14.17 8.68 -1.82
CA SER A 318 -14.62 7.35 -2.26
C SER A 318 -14.47 6.26 -1.18
N VAL A 319 -13.96 6.62 0.00
CA VAL A 319 -13.80 5.73 1.16
C VAL A 319 -14.98 5.89 2.12
N LYS A 320 -15.67 4.80 2.45
CA LYS A 320 -16.90 4.85 3.26
C LYS A 320 -16.61 5.02 4.75
N ASP A 321 -15.62 4.29 5.27
CA ASP A 321 -15.29 4.28 6.69
C ASP A 321 -13.77 4.14 6.98
N ASN A 322 -13.40 4.30 8.24
CA ASN A 322 -12.01 4.16 8.70
C ASN A 322 -11.44 2.72 8.53
N THR A 323 -12.29 1.70 8.44
CA THR A 323 -11.87 0.31 8.25
C THR A 323 -11.42 0.08 6.81
N GLU A 324 -12.13 0.65 5.85
CA GLU A 324 -11.78 0.68 4.44
C GLU A 324 -10.47 1.43 4.22
N LEU A 325 -10.35 2.62 4.80
CA LEU A 325 -9.11 3.41 4.78
C LEU A 325 -7.91 2.59 5.30
N ARG A 326 -8.10 1.89 6.41
CA ARG A 326 -7.07 1.02 6.98
C ARG A 326 -6.64 -0.09 6.02
N LYS A 327 -7.59 -0.73 5.34
CA LYS A 327 -7.29 -1.79 4.37
C LYS A 327 -6.46 -1.26 3.21
N LEU A 328 -6.81 -0.08 2.68
CA LEU A 328 -6.06 0.59 1.61
C LEU A 328 -4.61 0.86 2.00
N LEU A 329 -4.37 1.44 3.18
CA LEU A 329 -3.03 1.77 3.68
C LEU A 329 -2.17 0.53 3.98
N ILE A 330 -2.79 -0.60 4.35
CA ILE A 330 -2.10 -1.88 4.54
C ILE A 330 -1.71 -2.50 3.19
N ASP A 331 -2.58 -2.40 2.18
CA ASP A 331 -2.37 -2.97 0.84
C ASP A 331 -1.34 -2.20 -0.01
N THR A 332 -1.01 -0.96 0.39
CA THR A 332 0.05 -0.17 -0.26
C THR A 332 1.40 -0.91 -0.23
N SER A 333 2.16 -0.87 -1.33
CA SER A 333 3.49 -1.47 -1.36
C SER A 333 4.54 -0.60 -0.64
N GLY A 334 5.78 -1.10 -0.53
CA GLY A 334 6.92 -0.29 -0.09
C GLY A 334 7.53 0.48 -1.26
N LYS A 335 8.35 1.51 -0.98
CA LYS A 335 8.82 2.48 -1.99
C LYS A 335 7.66 3.14 -2.71
N ALA A 336 6.81 3.76 -1.90
CA ALA A 336 5.55 4.35 -2.30
C ALA A 336 5.41 5.78 -1.75
N ILE A 337 4.77 6.64 -2.52
CA ILE A 337 4.29 7.96 -2.10
C ILE A 337 2.78 7.89 -2.00
N ILE A 338 2.23 8.02 -0.80
CA ILE A 338 0.79 8.11 -0.58
C ILE A 338 0.42 9.59 -0.64
N VAL A 339 -0.43 9.96 -1.57
CA VAL A 339 -0.88 11.32 -1.82
C VAL A 339 -2.30 11.47 -1.28
N ILE A 340 -2.52 12.54 -0.54
CA ILE A 340 -3.83 12.91 -0.01
C ILE A 340 -4.05 14.36 -0.40
N GLU A 341 -4.76 14.54 -1.51
CA GLU A 341 -4.97 15.87 -2.07
C GLU A 341 -6.09 16.65 -1.36
N ASP A 342 -5.96 17.97 -1.35
CA ASP A 342 -6.93 18.95 -0.88
C ASP A 342 -7.56 18.56 0.47
N ILE A 343 -6.70 18.38 1.47
CA ILE A 343 -7.17 18.06 2.82
C ILE A 343 -8.03 19.16 3.41
N ASP A 344 -8.06 20.38 2.90
CA ASP A 344 -8.99 21.44 3.30
C ASP A 344 -10.39 21.27 2.70
N CYS A 345 -10.49 20.88 1.41
CA CYS A 345 -11.77 20.71 0.72
C CYS A 345 -12.50 19.41 1.10
N SER A 346 -11.76 18.36 1.47
CA SER A 346 -12.36 17.10 1.94
C SER A 346 -12.99 17.20 3.34
N LEU A 347 -12.82 18.33 4.05
CA LEU A 347 -13.20 18.51 5.44
C LEU A 347 -14.45 19.37 5.63
N ASP A 348 -15.61 18.76 5.39
CA ASP A 348 -16.82 19.11 6.16
C ASP A 348 -16.76 18.51 7.60
N LEU A 349 -15.55 18.23 8.10
CA LEU A 349 -15.25 17.38 9.27
C LEU A 349 -14.67 18.17 10.46
N THR A 350 -14.10 19.35 10.26
CA THR A 350 -13.61 20.22 11.35
C THR A 350 -14.75 21.08 11.93
N GLY A 351 -15.68 21.54 11.09
CA GLY A 351 -16.87 22.30 11.51
C GLY A 351 -17.91 21.52 12.32
N GLN A 352 -17.78 20.19 12.43
CA GLN A 352 -18.70 19.38 13.24
C GLN A 352 -18.51 19.55 14.76
N ARG A 353 -17.39 20.10 15.22
CA ARG A 353 -17.21 20.43 16.65
C ARG A 353 -17.95 21.70 17.06
N GLU A 354 -18.06 22.68 16.17
CA GLU A 354 -18.82 23.91 16.43
C GLU A 354 -20.31 23.73 16.14
N LYS A 355 -20.66 23.08 15.01
CA LYS A 355 -22.06 22.76 14.69
C LYS A 355 -22.72 21.81 15.71
N LYS A 356 -21.95 21.01 16.47
CA LYS A 356 -22.51 20.19 17.58
C LYS A 356 -22.86 21.01 18.82
N LYS A 357 -22.20 22.15 19.06
CA LYS A 357 -22.57 23.08 20.14
C LYS A 357 -23.80 23.91 19.74
N GLU A 358 -23.87 24.37 18.50
CA GLU A 358 -25.05 25.09 17.99
C GLU A 358 -26.28 24.19 17.80
N LYS A 359 -26.11 22.96 17.28
CA LYS A 359 -27.21 21.99 17.17
C LYS A 359 -27.65 21.42 18.52
N LYS A 360 -26.79 21.40 19.55
CA LYS A 360 -27.24 21.05 20.91
C LYS A 360 -28.15 22.13 21.49
N ASN A 361 -27.85 23.41 21.24
CA ASN A 361 -28.69 24.51 21.71
C ASN A 361 -30.00 24.63 20.91
N LYS A 362 -30.04 24.28 19.62
CA LYS A 362 -31.29 24.26 18.83
C LYS A 362 -32.15 23.00 19.00
N ASN A 363 -31.57 21.86 19.39
CA ASN A 363 -32.33 20.61 19.56
C ASN A 363 -33.09 20.51 20.89
N GLU A 364 -32.91 21.45 21.83
CA GLU A 364 -33.70 21.49 23.07
C GLU A 364 -35.04 22.21 22.89
N GLU A 365 -35.21 23.03 21.83
CA GLU A 365 -36.45 23.81 21.61
C GLU A 365 -37.40 23.28 20.52
N GLU A 366 -36.98 22.37 19.63
CA GLU A 366 -37.89 21.78 18.63
C GLU A 366 -38.14 20.28 18.88
N LYS A 367 -38.83 19.97 19.98
CA LYS A 367 -39.52 18.68 20.17
C LYS A 367 -40.94 18.74 19.60
N GLN A 368 -41.08 18.88 18.28
CA GLN A 368 -42.37 18.67 17.63
C GLN A 368 -42.22 18.41 16.11
N ASP A 369 -41.70 17.25 15.72
CA ASP A 369 -42.05 16.70 14.42
C ASP A 369 -42.10 15.17 14.46
N LYS A 370 -43.31 14.62 14.29
CA LYS A 370 -43.71 13.24 14.57
C LYS A 370 -43.78 12.37 13.30
N ASP A 371 -42.80 12.47 12.40
CA ASP A 371 -42.82 11.65 11.18
C ASP A 371 -41.64 10.65 11.10
N PRO A 372 -41.84 9.36 11.43
CA PRO A 372 -40.77 8.37 11.50
C PRO A 372 -40.14 8.04 10.13
N VAL A 373 -40.83 8.37 9.03
CA VAL A 373 -40.35 8.15 7.65
C VAL A 373 -39.33 9.21 7.23
N LYS A 374 -39.61 10.50 7.48
CA LYS A 374 -38.64 11.60 7.24
C LYS A 374 -37.37 11.42 8.07
N LYS A 375 -37.48 10.93 9.30
CA LYS A 375 -36.33 10.64 10.16
C LYS A 375 -35.46 9.49 9.62
N LYS A 376 -36.07 8.47 9.01
CA LYS A 376 -35.34 7.39 8.32
C LYS A 376 -34.72 7.85 6.99
N MET A 377 -35.37 8.71 6.22
CA MET A 377 -34.83 9.26 4.98
C MET A 377 -33.63 10.20 5.25
N LYS A 378 -33.73 11.11 6.23
CA LYS A 378 -32.58 11.93 6.69
C LYS A 378 -31.41 11.07 7.18
N ASN A 379 -31.69 10.02 7.96
CA ASN A 379 -30.64 9.10 8.43
C ASN A 379 -30.04 8.22 7.31
N MET A 380 -30.75 7.99 6.19
CA MET A 380 -30.19 7.32 5.01
C MET A 380 -29.31 8.24 4.17
N GLU A 381 -29.67 9.52 4.06
CA GLU A 381 -28.84 10.54 3.41
C GLU A 381 -27.56 10.82 4.21
N GLU A 382 -27.64 10.90 5.55
CA GLU A 382 -26.46 11.02 6.41
C GLU A 382 -25.55 9.78 6.36
N LYS A 383 -26.07 8.60 6.02
CA LYS A 383 -25.29 7.37 5.80
C LYS A 383 -24.55 7.32 4.45
N LYS A 384 -24.89 8.20 3.50
CA LYS A 384 -24.19 8.30 2.21
C LYS A 384 -22.95 9.20 2.27
N ASN A 385 -22.79 9.98 3.33
CA ASN A 385 -21.59 10.79 3.53
C ASN A 385 -20.47 9.91 4.13
N SER A 386 -19.25 10.08 3.61
CA SER A 386 -18.07 9.36 4.10
C SER A 386 -17.91 9.59 5.62
N GLN A 387 -17.79 8.51 6.38
CA GLN A 387 -17.52 8.58 7.84
C GLN A 387 -16.03 8.68 8.15
N VAL A 388 -15.21 8.85 7.11
CA VAL A 388 -13.78 9.06 7.26
C VAL A 388 -13.58 10.40 7.96
N THR A 389 -12.84 10.38 9.06
CA THR A 389 -12.44 11.61 9.75
C THR A 389 -10.95 11.81 9.56
N LEU A 390 -10.52 13.05 9.48
CA LEU A 390 -9.10 13.41 9.43
C LEU A 390 -8.33 12.88 10.65
N SER A 391 -8.98 12.90 11.82
CA SER A 391 -8.46 12.27 13.03
C SER A 391 -8.28 10.75 12.86
N GLY A 392 -9.25 10.08 12.19
CA GLY A 392 -9.15 8.68 11.80
C GLY A 392 -7.94 8.40 10.92
N LEU A 393 -7.80 9.14 9.82
CA LEU A 393 -6.65 9.06 8.91
C LEU A 393 -5.32 9.22 9.65
N LEU A 394 -5.20 10.22 10.52
CA LEU A 394 -3.97 10.47 11.25
C LEU A 394 -3.66 9.42 12.31
N ASN A 395 -4.67 8.86 12.96
CA ASN A 395 -4.47 7.73 13.87
C ASN A 395 -3.89 6.51 13.13
N PHE A 396 -4.19 6.34 11.84
CA PHE A 396 -3.55 5.29 11.04
C PHE A 396 -2.12 5.63 10.67
N ILE A 397 -1.88 6.88 10.30
CA ILE A 397 -0.55 7.34 9.92
C ILE A 397 0.41 7.26 11.11
N ASP A 398 -0.03 7.58 12.32
CA ASP A 398 0.79 7.62 13.53
C ASP A 398 0.75 6.31 14.34
N GLY A 399 -0.29 5.49 14.17
CA GLY A 399 -0.53 4.29 14.96
C GLY A 399 0.31 3.07 14.57
N LEU A 400 0.09 1.97 15.28
CA LEU A 400 0.79 0.68 15.09
C LEU A 400 0.72 0.13 13.66
N TRP A 401 -0.32 0.50 12.90
CA TRP A 401 -0.52 0.06 11.51
C TRP A 401 0.48 0.69 10.54
N SER A 402 1.07 1.83 10.91
CA SER A 402 2.05 2.56 10.12
C SER A 402 3.37 1.79 9.93
N ALA A 403 3.67 0.85 10.83
CA ALA A 403 4.88 0.03 10.77
C ALA A 403 4.84 -1.08 9.69
N LEU A 404 3.65 -1.39 9.13
CA LEU A 404 3.46 -2.57 8.27
C LEU A 404 3.92 -2.37 6.81
N GLY A 405 4.58 -1.25 6.51
CA GLY A 405 4.73 -0.77 5.13
C GLY A 405 6.13 -0.60 4.56
N GLY A 406 7.17 -0.74 5.37
CA GLY A 406 8.53 -0.41 4.95
C GLY A 406 8.70 1.08 4.63
N GLU A 407 9.55 1.38 3.65
CA GLU A 407 9.90 2.74 3.19
C GLU A 407 8.71 3.42 2.50
N ARG A 408 8.13 4.45 3.12
CA ARG A 408 6.97 5.18 2.57
C ARG A 408 7.04 6.68 2.80
N LEU A 409 6.63 7.45 1.81
CA LEU A 409 6.33 8.87 1.95
C LEU A 409 4.81 9.07 2.02
N ILE A 410 4.40 10.06 2.79
CA ILE A 410 3.01 10.52 2.84
C ILE A 410 3.03 12.00 2.54
N VAL A 411 2.34 12.42 1.48
CA VAL A 411 2.29 13.80 1.03
C VAL A 411 0.85 14.28 1.11
N PHE A 412 0.65 15.38 1.82
CA PHE A 412 -0.62 16.06 1.93
C PHE A 412 -0.56 17.36 1.13
N THR A 413 -1.62 17.71 0.43
CA THR A 413 -1.74 19.03 -0.21
C THR A 413 -2.86 19.84 0.41
N THR A 414 -2.65 21.15 0.56
CA THR A 414 -3.72 22.07 0.99
C THR A 414 -3.55 23.45 0.38
N ASN A 415 -4.66 24.15 0.13
CA ASN A 415 -4.60 25.55 -0.27
C ASN A 415 -4.59 26.51 0.94
N PHE A 416 -5.09 26.05 2.10
CA PHE A 416 -5.35 26.87 3.29
C PHE A 416 -4.81 26.20 4.55
N VAL A 417 -3.53 26.43 4.84
CA VAL A 417 -2.85 25.82 6.00
C VAL A 417 -3.46 26.25 7.34
N GLU A 418 -4.01 27.47 7.40
CA GLU A 418 -4.67 28.06 8.56
C GLU A 418 -6.00 27.39 8.92
N LYS A 419 -6.64 26.69 7.98
CA LYS A 419 -7.87 25.91 8.23
C LYS A 419 -7.60 24.54 8.84
N LEU A 420 -6.34 24.12 8.89
CA LEU A 420 -5.95 22.82 9.41
C LEU A 420 -5.82 22.86 10.95
N ASP A 421 -6.35 21.82 11.60
CA ASP A 421 -6.19 21.65 13.05
C ASP A 421 -4.68 21.54 13.40
N PRO A 422 -4.15 22.35 14.33
CA PRO A 422 -2.75 22.26 14.74
C PRO A 422 -2.32 20.87 15.24
N ALA A 423 -3.27 20.01 15.65
CA ALA A 423 -3.00 18.61 16.02
C ALA A 423 -2.55 17.74 14.82
N LEU A 424 -2.83 18.16 13.59
CA LEU A 424 -2.45 17.45 12.37
C LEU A 424 -0.99 17.74 11.98
N ILE A 425 -0.56 18.97 12.21
CA ILE A 425 0.73 19.58 11.82
C ILE A 425 1.87 19.14 12.77
N ARG A 426 1.57 18.29 13.76
CA ARG A 426 2.58 17.83 14.74
C ARG A 426 3.61 16.90 14.09
N ARG A 427 4.86 17.02 14.55
CA ARG A 427 5.98 16.14 14.16
C ARG A 427 5.63 14.66 14.39
N GLY A 428 6.01 13.80 13.45
CA GLY A 428 5.62 12.39 13.38
C GLY A 428 4.46 12.10 12.41
N ARG A 429 3.70 13.13 12.03
CA ARG A 429 2.61 13.06 11.05
C ARG A 429 2.99 13.81 9.76
N MET A 430 3.10 15.13 9.86
CA MET A 430 3.59 16.02 8.81
C MET A 430 4.92 16.60 9.30
N ASP A 431 6.04 16.05 8.82
CA ASP A 431 7.36 16.38 9.36
C ASP A 431 8.02 17.57 8.67
N LYS A 432 7.87 17.64 7.34
CA LYS A 432 8.40 18.71 6.50
C LYS A 432 7.24 19.48 5.88
N HIS A 433 7.18 20.78 6.10
CA HIS A 433 6.22 21.66 5.45
C HIS A 433 6.94 22.42 4.34
N ILE A 434 6.33 22.45 3.17
CA ILE A 434 6.87 23.08 1.97
C ILE A 434 5.80 24.04 1.47
N GLU A 435 6.13 25.32 1.55
CA GLU A 435 5.33 26.37 0.95
C GLU A 435 5.66 26.48 -0.53
N LEU A 436 4.63 26.32 -1.37
CA LEU A 436 4.68 26.60 -2.79
C LEU A 436 3.99 27.94 -3.02
N SER A 437 4.80 29.00 -2.93
CA SER A 437 4.37 30.39 -3.05
C SER A 437 4.17 30.83 -4.51
N TYR A 438 3.82 32.10 -4.69
CA TYR A 438 3.80 32.77 -5.99
C TYR A 438 5.17 32.72 -6.70
N CYS A 439 5.15 32.97 -8.01
CA CYS A 439 6.30 32.86 -8.89
C CYS A 439 7.31 33.99 -8.61
N GLY A 440 8.41 33.66 -7.94
CA GLY A 440 9.55 34.58 -7.82
C GLY A 440 10.45 34.54 -9.07
N PHE A 441 11.39 35.48 -9.16
CA PHE A 441 12.26 35.61 -10.34
C PHE A 441 13.09 34.34 -10.65
N GLU A 442 13.59 33.66 -9.62
CA GLU A 442 14.32 32.39 -9.80
C GLU A 442 13.43 31.27 -10.35
N ALA A 443 12.15 31.22 -9.95
CA ALA A 443 11.19 30.28 -10.51
C ALA A 443 10.84 30.65 -11.96
N PHE A 444 10.69 31.95 -12.25
CA PHE A 444 10.49 32.46 -13.60
C PHE A 444 11.64 32.08 -14.54
N LYS A 445 12.91 32.20 -14.13
CA LYS A 445 14.07 31.77 -14.95
C LYS A 445 13.97 30.31 -15.39
N VAL A 446 13.52 29.43 -14.49
CA VAL A 446 13.29 28.02 -14.81
C VAL A 446 12.18 27.87 -15.85
N LEU A 447 11.08 28.62 -15.72
CA LEU A 447 10.00 28.62 -16.71
C LEU A 447 10.46 29.20 -18.05
N ALA A 448 11.17 30.32 -18.07
CA ALA A 448 11.69 30.93 -19.30
C ALA A 448 12.62 29.97 -20.05
N LYS A 449 13.49 29.26 -19.33
CA LYS A 449 14.33 28.20 -19.91
C LYS A 449 13.50 27.03 -20.44
N ASN A 450 12.50 26.55 -19.71
CA ASN A 450 11.74 25.38 -20.11
C ASN A 450 10.78 25.65 -21.29
N TYR A 451 10.19 26.84 -21.36
CA TYR A 451 9.17 27.18 -22.37
C TYR A 451 9.75 27.89 -23.59
N LEU A 452 10.79 28.72 -23.42
CA LEU A 452 11.36 29.57 -24.47
C LEU A 452 12.83 29.26 -24.79
N ASP A 453 13.48 28.37 -24.02
CA ASP A 453 14.91 28.03 -24.14
C ASP A 453 15.85 29.25 -23.99
N ILE A 454 15.49 30.18 -23.08
CA ILE A 454 16.24 31.42 -22.83
C ILE A 454 16.71 31.51 -21.38
N GLU A 455 17.98 31.87 -21.20
CA GLU A 455 18.58 32.09 -19.88
C GLU A 455 18.73 33.59 -19.52
N SER A 456 18.72 34.48 -20.52
CA SER A 456 18.86 35.92 -20.32
C SER A 456 18.10 36.71 -21.38
N HIS A 457 17.40 37.75 -20.96
CA HIS A 457 16.68 38.67 -21.85
C HIS A 457 16.71 40.10 -21.30
N HIS A 458 16.60 41.10 -22.17
CA HIS A 458 16.56 42.51 -21.74
C HIS A 458 15.33 42.83 -20.87
N LEU A 459 14.20 42.15 -21.11
CA LEU A 459 12.97 42.28 -20.33
C LEU A 459 13.01 41.58 -18.96
N PHE A 460 14.05 40.79 -18.65
CA PHE A 460 14.08 40.05 -17.38
C PHE A 460 14.15 40.98 -16.17
N SER A 461 14.87 42.11 -16.27
CA SER A 461 14.97 43.08 -15.18
C SER A 461 13.63 43.77 -14.89
N GLU A 462 12.82 44.01 -15.92
CA GLU A 462 11.48 44.56 -15.75
C GLU A 462 10.54 43.52 -15.11
N ILE A 463 10.57 42.29 -15.60
CA ILE A 463 9.77 41.18 -15.06
C ILE A 463 10.16 40.88 -13.59
N GLU A 464 11.45 40.94 -13.25
CA GLU A 464 11.93 40.78 -11.87
C GLU A 464 11.25 41.78 -10.93
N HIS A 465 11.30 43.07 -11.26
CA HIS A 465 10.65 44.12 -10.46
C HIS A 465 9.14 43.94 -10.37
N MET A 466 8.48 43.54 -11.46
CA MET A 466 7.03 43.33 -11.47
C MET A 466 6.58 42.12 -10.63
N LEU A 467 7.37 41.04 -10.64
CA LEU A 467 7.10 39.83 -9.83
C LEU A 467 7.35 40.06 -8.34
N GLU A 468 8.20 41.02 -7.96
CA GLU A 468 8.36 41.44 -6.57
C GLU A 468 7.13 42.21 -6.04
N GLU A 469 6.46 42.98 -6.90
CA GLU A 469 5.29 43.77 -6.53
C GLU A 469 3.96 43.01 -6.63
N THR A 470 3.88 42.02 -7.53
CA THR A 470 2.61 41.38 -7.91
C THR A 470 2.66 39.87 -7.73
N ASN A 471 1.70 39.34 -6.99
CA ASN A 471 1.55 37.90 -6.77
C ASN A 471 0.95 37.20 -7.99
N VAL A 472 1.77 36.52 -8.78
CA VAL A 472 1.35 35.74 -9.95
C VAL A 472 1.74 34.27 -9.79
N THR A 473 0.86 33.33 -10.15
CA THR A 473 1.17 31.91 -9.98
C THR A 473 2.11 31.39 -11.07
N PRO A 474 2.96 30.38 -10.80
CA PRO A 474 3.76 29.73 -11.82
C PRO A 474 2.93 29.21 -13.01
N ALA A 475 1.69 28.75 -12.78
CA ALA A 475 0.79 28.33 -13.86
C ALA A 475 0.38 29.50 -14.77
N ASP A 476 0.05 30.66 -14.19
CA ASP A 476 -0.29 31.86 -14.97
C ASP A 476 0.91 32.37 -15.77
N VAL A 477 2.11 32.34 -15.17
CA VAL A 477 3.36 32.68 -15.88
C VAL A 477 3.58 31.73 -17.04
N ALA A 478 3.46 30.41 -16.81
CA ALA A 478 3.63 29.40 -17.83
C ALA A 478 2.65 29.55 -19.01
N GLU A 479 1.38 29.85 -18.74
CA GLU A 479 0.36 30.10 -19.77
C GLU A 479 0.72 31.29 -20.68
N ASN A 480 1.33 32.34 -20.11
CA ASN A 480 1.75 33.51 -20.90
C ASN A 480 3.04 33.25 -21.70
N LEU A 481 3.93 32.40 -21.18
CA LEU A 481 5.17 31.99 -21.86
C LEU A 481 4.94 30.95 -22.95
N MET A 482 3.79 30.26 -22.96
CA MET A 482 3.47 29.28 -23.99
C MET A 482 3.23 29.96 -25.34
N PRO A 483 3.93 29.56 -26.42
CA PRO A 483 3.67 30.07 -27.77
C PRO A 483 2.25 29.71 -28.23
N LYS A 484 1.46 30.70 -28.66
CA LYS A 484 0.06 30.51 -29.10
C LYS A 484 -0.08 30.36 -30.62
N ALA A 485 0.95 30.76 -31.36
CA ALA A 485 1.04 30.56 -32.80
C ALA A 485 2.44 30.06 -33.18
N ALA A 486 2.52 29.33 -34.30
CA ALA A 486 3.79 28.81 -34.80
C ALA A 486 4.72 29.97 -35.18
N GLY A 487 5.89 30.04 -34.53
CA GLY A 487 6.90 31.07 -34.78
C GLY A 487 6.74 32.35 -33.97
N GLU A 488 5.89 32.37 -32.92
CA GLU A 488 5.94 33.47 -31.93
C GLU A 488 7.34 33.51 -31.29
N GLY A 489 8.00 34.66 -31.43
CA GLY A 489 9.29 34.91 -30.80
C GLY A 489 9.15 35.13 -29.30
N ALA A 490 10.24 34.89 -28.58
CA ALA A 490 10.26 35.05 -27.12
C ALA A 490 9.92 36.46 -26.64
N ASP A 491 10.25 37.50 -27.42
CA ASP A 491 9.86 38.89 -27.13
C ASP A 491 8.34 39.02 -26.96
N ILE A 492 7.57 38.41 -27.87
CA ILE A 492 6.10 38.48 -27.86
C ILE A 492 5.53 37.78 -26.62
N CYS A 493 6.10 36.63 -26.24
CA CYS A 493 5.70 35.88 -25.04
C CYS A 493 6.01 36.66 -23.75
N LEU A 494 7.18 37.30 -23.67
CA LEU A 494 7.59 38.09 -22.51
C LEU A 494 6.79 39.40 -22.40
N GLU A 495 6.54 40.09 -23.51
CA GLU A 495 5.65 41.27 -23.53
C GLU A 495 4.21 40.92 -23.11
N ARG A 496 3.72 39.74 -23.53
CA ARG A 496 2.42 39.23 -23.10
C ARG A 496 2.38 38.99 -21.59
N LEU A 497 3.45 38.41 -21.04
CA LEU A 497 3.59 38.21 -19.60
C LEU A 497 3.58 39.55 -18.85
N ILE A 498 4.32 40.56 -19.32
CA ILE A 498 4.32 41.90 -18.73
C ILE A 498 2.89 42.46 -18.68
N LYS A 499 2.17 42.46 -19.80
CA LYS A 499 0.77 42.92 -19.85
C LYS A 499 -0.14 42.14 -18.89
N ALA A 500 0.06 40.83 -18.76
CA ALA A 500 -0.71 40.00 -17.84
C ALA A 500 -0.41 40.34 -16.37
N ILE A 501 0.85 40.62 -16.02
CA ILE A 501 1.22 41.04 -14.66
C ILE A 501 0.64 42.43 -14.35
N GLU A 502 0.67 43.38 -15.30
CA GLU A 502 0.02 44.69 -15.12
C GLU A 502 -1.48 44.57 -14.87
N GLN A 503 -2.17 43.72 -15.66
CA GLN A 503 -3.60 43.45 -15.46
C GLN A 503 -3.86 42.80 -14.10
N ALA A 504 -3.05 41.81 -13.70
CA ALA A 504 -3.17 41.16 -12.40
C ALA A 504 -2.97 42.15 -11.24
N LYS A 505 -2.06 43.12 -11.39
CA LYS A 505 -1.81 44.18 -10.41
C LYS A 505 -3.03 45.09 -10.25
N GLU A 506 -3.64 45.51 -11.36
CA GLU A 506 -4.86 46.33 -11.34
C GLU A 506 -6.06 45.57 -10.76
N ASP A 507 -6.26 44.30 -11.16
CA ASP A 507 -7.32 43.44 -10.62
C ASP A 507 -7.15 43.19 -9.12
N ALA A 508 -5.90 43.00 -8.65
CA ALA A 508 -5.60 42.86 -7.23
C ALA A 508 -5.94 44.14 -6.45
N ARG A 509 -5.66 45.32 -7.02
CA ARG A 509 -6.02 46.61 -6.42
C ARG A 509 -7.54 46.74 -6.27
N LEU A 510 -8.29 46.43 -7.33
CA LEU A 510 -9.75 46.46 -7.31
C LEU A 510 -10.34 45.49 -6.28
N LYS A 511 -9.84 44.25 -6.21
CA LYS A 511 -10.27 43.26 -5.21
C LYS A 511 -9.96 43.70 -3.78
N ALA A 512 -8.80 44.31 -3.54
CA ALA A 512 -8.44 44.82 -2.23
C ALA A 512 -9.34 45.97 -1.79
N GLU A 513 -9.73 46.85 -2.72
CA GLU A 513 -10.70 47.93 -2.45
C GLU A 513 -12.11 47.37 -2.15
N GLU A 514 -12.55 46.35 -2.88
CA GLU A 514 -13.84 45.66 -2.61
C GLU A 514 -13.83 44.91 -1.27
N GLU A 515 -12.79 44.15 -0.97
CA GLU A 515 -12.66 43.45 0.32
C GLU A 515 -12.59 44.43 1.50
N ALA A 516 -11.92 45.57 1.33
CA ALA A 516 -11.86 46.61 2.36
C ALA A 516 -13.25 47.23 2.61
N LYS A 517 -14.03 47.47 1.55
CA LYS A 517 -15.42 47.94 1.67
C LYS A 517 -16.30 46.92 2.38
N LEU A 518 -16.22 45.64 2.00
CA LEU A 518 -16.99 44.56 2.63
C LEU A 518 -16.64 44.38 4.11
N LYS A 519 -15.34 44.42 4.46
CA LYS A 519 -14.91 44.35 5.87
C LYS A 519 -15.39 45.56 6.67
N ALA A 520 -15.38 46.76 6.09
CA ALA A 520 -15.92 47.95 6.74
C ALA A 520 -17.43 47.84 6.97
N GLU A 521 -18.20 47.36 5.99
CA GLU A 521 -19.63 47.10 6.13
C GLU A 521 -19.93 46.00 7.17
N GLU A 522 -19.13 44.94 7.22
CA GLU A 522 -19.27 43.86 8.21
C GLU A 522 -18.93 44.34 9.63
N GLU A 523 -17.88 45.14 9.80
CA GLU A 523 -17.55 45.77 11.08
C GLU A 523 -18.64 46.75 11.53
N GLU A 524 -19.22 47.53 10.61
CA GLU A 524 -20.32 48.45 10.91
C GLU A 524 -21.58 47.68 11.33
N ARG A 525 -21.93 46.58 10.64
CA ARG A 525 -23.01 45.66 11.05
C ARG A 525 -22.78 45.08 12.44
N LEU A 526 -21.56 44.59 12.72
CA LEU A 526 -21.22 44.02 14.02
C LEU A 526 -21.25 45.07 15.15
N ARG A 527 -20.93 46.34 14.85
CA ARG A 527 -21.10 47.46 15.81
C ARG A 527 -22.57 47.77 16.04
N ALA A 528 -23.38 47.86 14.97
CA ALA A 528 -24.82 48.08 15.09
C ALA A 528 -25.51 46.97 15.91
N GLU A 529 -25.18 45.69 15.69
CA GLU A 529 -25.72 44.58 16.48
C GLU A 529 -25.28 44.63 17.96
N LYS A 530 -24.08 45.15 18.25
CA LYS A 530 -23.62 45.34 19.65
C LYS A 530 -24.38 46.48 20.32
N GLU A 531 -24.56 47.61 19.64
CA GLU A 531 -25.33 48.75 20.16
C GLU A 531 -26.80 48.39 20.38
N GLU A 532 -27.40 47.58 19.50
CA GLU A 532 -28.78 47.11 19.66
C GLU A 532 -28.94 46.16 20.85
N LYS A 533 -27.94 45.28 21.07
CA LYS A 533 -27.87 44.42 22.28
C LYS A 533 -27.62 45.20 23.56
N GLU A 534 -26.93 46.34 23.51
CA GLU A 534 -26.73 47.22 24.66
C GLU A 534 -28.00 48.03 24.98
N LYS A 535 -28.69 48.57 23.97
CA LYS A 535 -30.00 49.24 24.14
C LYS A 535 -31.08 48.31 24.67
N GLN A 536 -31.09 47.03 24.25
CA GLN A 536 -31.99 46.03 24.84
C GLN A 536 -31.68 45.75 26.32
N LYS A 537 -30.41 45.82 26.74
CA LYS A 537 -30.03 45.66 28.17
C LYS A 537 -30.39 46.88 29.01
N GLU A 538 -30.31 48.09 28.47
CA GLU A 538 -30.73 49.31 29.16
C GLU A 538 -32.26 49.40 29.29
N GLY A 539 -33.01 49.04 28.25
CA GLY A 539 -34.48 48.97 28.32
C GLY A 539 -34.99 47.96 29.36
N ASP A 540 -34.31 46.81 29.52
CA ASP A 540 -34.64 45.80 30.54
C ASP A 540 -34.28 46.25 31.97
N SER A 541 -33.41 47.27 32.11
CA SER A 541 -33.04 47.88 33.39
C SER A 541 -34.02 48.98 33.83
N GLU A 542 -34.59 49.74 32.90
CA GLU A 542 -35.64 50.73 33.20
C GLU A 542 -36.97 50.06 33.60
N VAL A 543 -37.31 48.91 32.99
CA VAL A 543 -38.50 48.11 33.38
C VAL A 543 -38.34 47.53 34.80
N LYS A 544 -37.12 47.14 35.20
CA LYS A 544 -36.86 46.70 36.59
C LYS A 544 -36.91 47.84 37.61
N SER A 545 -36.52 49.06 37.24
CA SER A 545 -36.57 50.22 38.15
C SER A 545 -38.00 50.70 38.44
N SER A 546 -38.91 50.51 37.48
CA SER A 546 -40.33 50.84 37.61
C SER A 546 -41.12 49.76 38.38
N GLU A 547 -40.70 48.49 38.32
CA GLU A 547 -41.26 47.43 39.18
C GLU A 547 -40.76 47.50 40.64
N GLU A 548 -39.52 47.95 40.89
CA GLU A 548 -39.00 48.13 42.26
C GLU A 548 -39.63 49.30 43.02
N THR A 549 -40.12 50.33 42.34
CA THR A 549 -40.83 51.46 42.99
C THR A 549 -42.27 51.10 43.36
N LEU A 550 -42.90 50.14 42.70
CA LEU A 550 -44.24 49.62 43.06
C LEU A 550 -44.21 48.59 44.20
N SER A 551 -43.09 47.88 44.41
CA SER A 551 -42.99 46.82 45.44
C SER A 551 -42.61 47.31 46.85
N LYS A 552 -42.15 48.55 47.01
CA LYS A 552 -41.81 49.15 48.33
C LYS A 552 -42.99 49.82 49.04
N GLY A 553 -44.17 49.91 48.43
CA GLY A 553 -45.37 50.50 49.04
C GLY A 553 -46.30 49.52 49.79
N VAL A 554 -46.00 48.21 49.82
CA VAL A 554 -46.99 47.17 50.24
C VAL A 554 -46.50 46.29 51.41
N LYS A 555 -45.51 46.73 52.19
CA LYS A 555 -44.98 45.95 53.35
C LYS A 555 -45.07 46.62 54.71
N GLU A 556 -46.03 47.52 54.91
CA GLU A 556 -46.51 47.91 56.24
C GLU A 556 -48.03 47.75 56.27
N ASN A 557 -48.50 46.59 56.75
CA ASN A 557 -49.74 46.37 57.51
C ASN A 557 -50.14 44.90 57.41
N GLY A 558 -49.91 44.15 58.49
CA GLY A 558 -50.35 42.76 58.57
C GLY A 558 -49.89 42.04 59.83
N GLU A 559 -50.25 42.53 61.02
CA GLU A 559 -50.35 41.69 62.22
C GLU A 559 -51.42 42.24 63.18
N GLU A 560 -52.26 41.33 63.71
CA GLU A 560 -53.43 41.46 64.63
C GLU A 560 -54.76 41.10 63.91
N VAL A 561 -55.54 40.08 64.30
CA VAL A 561 -56.00 39.69 65.65
C VAL A 561 -56.33 38.18 65.72
N LYS A 562 -56.13 37.61 66.92
CA LYS A 562 -56.40 36.24 67.41
C LYS A 562 -57.86 36.02 67.85
N GLU A 563 -58.11 34.78 68.32
CA GLU A 563 -59.13 34.34 69.32
C GLU A 563 -60.52 33.92 68.81
N ASN A 564 -61.21 32.94 69.39
CA ASN A 564 -60.94 31.74 70.19
C ASN A 564 -62.33 31.15 70.54
N GLY A 565 -62.46 29.84 70.78
CA GLY A 565 -63.58 29.37 71.61
C GLY A 565 -63.94 27.89 71.63
N LYS A 566 -63.37 27.17 72.61
CA LYS A 566 -63.96 26.05 73.42
C LYS A 566 -64.26 24.73 72.68
N VAL A 567 -64.18 23.54 73.30
CA VAL A 567 -64.60 23.06 74.64
C VAL A 567 -63.73 21.86 75.04
N ALA A 568 -63.53 21.66 76.34
CA ALA A 568 -62.89 20.48 76.94
C ALA A 568 -63.87 19.31 77.17
N SER A 569 -63.42 18.10 76.90
CA SER A 569 -63.60 16.86 77.68
C SER A 569 -62.49 15.90 77.28
#